data_AF-A0A3A1U7Z7-F1
#
_entry.id   AF-A0A3A1U7Z7-F1
#
_cell.length_a   1.000
_cell.length_b   1.000
_cell.length_c   1.000
_cell.angle_alpha   90.00
_cell.angle_beta   90.00
_cell.angle_gamma   90.00
#
_symmetry.space_group_name_H-M   'P 1'
#
loop_
_entity.id
_entity.type
_entity.pdbx_description
1 polymer ?
#
loop_
_entity_poly.entity_id
_entity_poly.type
_entity_poly.pdbx_seq_one_letter_code
_entity_poly.pdbx_strand_id
1 'polypeptide(L)'
;MLFRRRGGDPEFPKDDRGRGSLDDYKFDLLPANRNTVIRLAGSDPHQDVLATLLEADVVETAIARRTDEEERTDAPMPVRLFADGRIHGPVGRVPRGLESVVSETLSRLDMAGKKPRIPVEIVRTRQGLRVDLRMGETR
;
A
#
# COMPACT_ATOMS: atom_id res chain seq x y z
N MET A 1 8.97 -9.16 -26.15
CA MET A 1 8.54 -7.88 -25.55
C MET A 1 7.50 -8.21 -24.47
N LEU A 2 7.90 -8.32 -23.20
CA LEU A 2 6.94 -8.57 -22.11
C LEU A 2 6.35 -7.22 -21.66
N PHE A 3 5.03 -7.15 -21.63
CA PHE A 3 4.27 -6.00 -21.14
C PHE A 3 4.69 -5.69 -19.70
N ARG A 4 5.34 -4.55 -19.51
CA ARG A 4 5.68 -3.98 -18.20
C ARG A 4 4.36 -3.70 -17.47
N ARG A 5 3.86 -4.63 -16.66
CA ARG A 5 2.63 -4.49 -15.86
C ARG A 5 2.88 -3.49 -14.73
N ARG A 6 2.87 -2.21 -15.07
CA ARG A 6 2.79 -1.16 -14.04
C ARG A 6 1.41 -1.25 -13.42
N GLY A 7 1.37 -1.54 -12.12
CA GLY A 7 0.16 -1.44 -11.33
C GLY A 7 -0.32 0.01 -11.31
N GLY A 8 -1.63 0.17 -11.42
CA GLY A 8 -2.28 1.47 -11.49
C GLY A 8 -3.75 1.27 -11.76
N ASP A 9 -4.59 1.95 -11.00
CA ASP A 9 -6.03 1.75 -11.03
C ASP A 9 -6.68 2.76 -12.01
N PRO A 10 -7.22 2.30 -13.15
CA PRO A 10 -7.73 3.18 -14.19
C PRO A 10 -9.00 3.94 -13.78
N GLU A 11 -9.67 3.52 -12.70
CA GLU A 11 -10.85 4.16 -12.15
C GLU A 11 -10.54 5.57 -11.58
N PHE A 12 -9.27 5.85 -11.24
CA PHE A 12 -8.86 7.15 -10.72
C PHE A 12 -8.21 8.06 -11.78
N PRO A 13 -8.18 9.39 -11.53
CA PRO A 13 -7.35 10.32 -12.29
C PRO A 13 -5.90 9.86 -12.40
N LYS A 14 -5.22 10.22 -13.49
CA LYS A 14 -3.87 9.72 -13.85
C LYS A 14 -2.84 9.88 -12.72
N ASP A 15 -2.98 10.93 -11.94
CA ASP A 15 -2.15 11.36 -10.82
C ASP A 15 -2.53 10.73 -9.47
N ASP A 16 -3.62 9.97 -9.42
CA ASP A 16 -4.11 9.27 -8.23
C ASP A 16 -4.42 7.77 -8.46
N ARG A 17 -3.92 7.21 -9.57
CA ARG A 17 -4.04 5.76 -9.87
C ARG A 17 -3.19 4.86 -8.97
N GLY A 18 -2.35 5.46 -8.14
CA GLY A 18 -1.25 4.77 -7.49
C GLY A 18 -0.20 4.28 -8.49
N ARG A 19 0.83 3.62 -7.96
CA ARG A 19 1.94 3.07 -8.76
C ARG A 19 2.62 1.91 -8.05
N GLY A 20 3.13 0.97 -8.83
CA GLY A 20 4.04 -0.08 -8.41
C GLY A 20 4.29 -1.02 -9.58
N SER A 21 5.23 -1.95 -9.43
CA SER A 21 5.51 -2.96 -10.46
C SER A 21 5.69 -4.32 -9.81
N LEU A 22 5.10 -5.36 -10.39
CA LEU A 22 5.41 -6.74 -10.00
C LEU A 22 6.87 -7.11 -10.31
N ASP A 23 7.48 -6.42 -11.29
CA ASP A 23 8.91 -6.58 -11.62
C ASP A 23 9.84 -6.15 -10.46
N ASP A 24 9.35 -5.37 -9.50
CA ASP A 24 10.13 -4.96 -8.32
C ASP A 24 10.16 -6.06 -7.23
N TYR A 25 9.59 -7.23 -7.52
CA TYR A 25 9.48 -8.38 -6.63
C TYR A 25 10.06 -9.64 -7.27
N LYS A 26 10.51 -10.54 -6.41
CA LYS A 26 10.97 -11.88 -6.80
C LYS A 26 9.78 -12.81 -7.01
N PHE A 27 10.07 -14.04 -7.47
CA PHE A 27 9.05 -15.07 -7.73
C PHE A 27 8.20 -15.43 -6.51
N ASP A 28 8.73 -15.26 -5.30
CA ASP A 28 8.06 -15.44 -4.01
C ASP A 28 7.41 -14.14 -3.48
N LEU A 29 7.24 -13.14 -4.35
CA LEU A 29 6.71 -11.82 -4.03
C LEU A 29 7.53 -11.09 -2.93
N LEU A 30 8.78 -11.50 -2.68
CA LEU A 30 9.69 -10.72 -1.82
C LEU A 30 10.11 -9.45 -2.57
N PRO A 31 10.12 -8.28 -1.91
CA PRO A 31 10.70 -7.07 -2.47
C PRO A 31 12.13 -7.35 -2.94
N ALA A 32 12.43 -7.02 -4.20
CA ALA A 32 13.76 -7.24 -4.75
C ALA A 32 14.80 -6.35 -4.05
N ASN A 33 14.41 -5.11 -3.70
CA ASN A 33 15.28 -4.07 -3.17
C ASN A 33 14.65 -3.35 -1.96
N ARG A 34 15.49 -2.70 -1.14
CA ARG A 34 15.02 -1.88 0.00
C ARG A 34 14.18 -0.67 -0.41
N ASN A 35 14.33 -0.22 -1.66
CA ASN A 35 13.62 0.94 -2.20
C ASN A 35 12.31 0.55 -2.93
N THR A 36 11.89 -0.72 -2.86
CA THR A 36 10.63 -1.15 -3.46
C THR A 36 9.48 -0.51 -2.70
N VAL A 37 8.62 0.20 -3.42
CA VAL A 37 7.51 0.98 -2.85
C VAL A 37 6.25 0.76 -3.69
N ILE A 38 5.10 0.70 -3.03
CA ILE A 38 3.79 0.78 -3.68
C ILE A 38 3.13 2.09 -3.26
N ARG A 39 2.80 2.95 -4.21
CA ARG A 39 1.96 4.13 -3.96
C ARG A 39 0.50 3.74 -4.05
N LEU A 40 -0.27 4.12 -3.03
CA LEU A 40 -1.72 3.89 -3.02
C LEU A 40 -2.43 4.66 -4.15
N ALA A 41 -3.55 4.10 -4.56
CA ALA A 41 -4.52 4.74 -5.44
C ALA A 41 -5.64 5.39 -4.61
N GLY A 42 -6.28 6.44 -5.13
CA GLY A 42 -7.44 7.04 -4.49
C GLY A 42 -7.11 7.80 -3.21
N SER A 43 -5.94 8.45 -3.11
CA SER A 43 -5.58 9.26 -1.94
C SER A 43 -6.14 10.69 -2.00
N ASP A 44 -6.64 11.15 -3.15
CA ASP A 44 -7.20 12.50 -3.31
C ASP A 44 -8.38 12.81 -2.37
N PRO A 45 -9.34 11.90 -2.11
CA PRO A 45 -10.43 12.18 -1.19
C PRO A 45 -10.01 12.24 0.29
N HIS A 46 -8.76 11.91 0.61
CA HIS A 46 -8.28 11.67 1.97
C HIS A 46 -7.20 12.66 2.42
N GLN A 47 -7.08 13.81 1.76
CA GLN A 47 -6.03 14.80 2.03
C GLN A 47 -6.06 15.31 3.47
N ASP A 48 -7.24 15.52 4.06
CA ASP A 48 -7.37 16.00 5.43
C ASP A 48 -6.77 15.00 6.43
N VAL A 49 -7.08 13.71 6.27
CA VAL A 49 -6.53 12.63 7.11
C VAL A 49 -5.02 12.51 6.92
N LEU A 50 -4.54 12.65 5.68
CA LEU A 50 -3.10 12.61 5.39
C LEU A 50 -2.37 13.81 5.97
N ALA A 51 -3.00 14.99 5.99
CA ALA A 51 -2.43 16.20 6.55
C ALA A 51 -2.23 16.08 8.06
N THR A 52 -3.18 15.46 8.78
CA THR A 52 -3.02 15.23 10.23
C THR A 52 -1.92 14.23 10.57
N LEU A 53 -1.60 13.34 9.64
CA LEU A 53 -0.60 12.27 9.84
C LEU A 53 0.78 12.63 9.31
N LEU A 54 0.93 13.77 8.65
CA LEU A 54 2.16 14.13 7.98
C LEU A 54 3.32 14.37 8.95
N GLU A 55 3.01 14.83 10.17
CA GLU A 55 3.99 15.10 11.24
C GLU A 55 4.17 13.90 12.19
N ALA A 56 3.49 12.77 11.94
CA ALA A 56 3.64 11.58 12.76
C ALA A 56 5.01 10.92 12.52
N ASP A 57 5.69 10.52 13.60
CA ASP A 57 7.03 9.93 13.54
C ASP A 57 7.04 8.53 12.89
N VAL A 58 6.03 7.72 13.19
CA VAL A 58 5.92 6.34 12.68
C VAL A 58 4.50 6.10 12.18
N VAL A 59 4.41 5.81 10.89
CA VAL A 59 3.15 5.48 10.22
C VAL A 59 3.27 4.08 9.64
N GLU A 60 2.31 3.22 9.96
CA GLU A 60 2.25 1.85 9.46
C GLU A 60 0.88 1.55 8.85
N THR A 61 0.77 0.50 8.05
CA THR A 61 -0.53 0.03 7.57
C THR A 61 -1.34 -0.59 8.70
N ALA A 62 -2.64 -0.31 8.71
CA ALA A 62 -3.67 -1.01 9.48
C ALA A 62 -4.62 -1.75 8.53
N ILE A 63 -4.10 -2.72 7.77
CA ILE A 63 -4.90 -3.52 6.84
C ILE A 63 -5.38 -4.77 7.58
N ALA A 64 -6.70 -4.98 7.64
CA ALA A 64 -7.24 -6.24 8.13
C ALA A 64 -6.91 -7.37 7.14
N ARG A 65 -6.69 -8.59 7.64
CA ARG A 65 -6.54 -9.76 6.77
C ARG A 65 -7.83 -9.90 5.94
N ARG A 66 -7.69 -10.05 4.62
CA ARG A 66 -8.84 -10.28 3.73
C ARG A 66 -9.52 -11.60 4.09
N THR A 67 -10.84 -11.63 4.00
CA THR A 67 -11.61 -12.87 4.12
C THR A 67 -11.62 -13.62 2.79
N ASP A 68 -11.85 -14.94 2.82
CA ASP A 68 -11.93 -15.78 1.61
C ASP A 68 -12.99 -15.28 0.60
N GLU A 69 -14.03 -14.59 1.08
CA GLU A 69 -15.08 -13.99 0.26
C GLU A 69 -14.61 -12.71 -0.45
N GLU A 70 -13.83 -11.87 0.22
CA GLU A 70 -13.23 -10.68 -0.39
C GLU A 70 -12.24 -11.08 -1.49
N GLU A 71 -11.47 -12.15 -1.29
CA GLU A 71 -10.56 -12.68 -2.31
C GLU A 71 -11.32 -13.23 -3.52
N ARG A 72 -12.44 -13.94 -3.30
CA ARG A 72 -13.28 -14.49 -4.37
C ARG A 72 -13.97 -13.41 -5.22
N THR A 73 -14.22 -12.24 -4.64
CA THR A 73 -14.98 -11.15 -5.29
C THR A 73 -14.10 -10.08 -5.94
N ASP A 74 -12.77 -10.23 -5.92
CA ASP A 74 -11.81 -9.21 -6.38
C ASP A 74 -12.10 -7.81 -5.79
N ALA A 75 -12.55 -7.80 -4.53
CA ALA A 75 -12.86 -6.56 -3.83
C ALA A 75 -11.61 -5.66 -3.77
N PRO A 76 -11.76 -4.32 -3.91
CA PRO A 76 -10.63 -3.42 -3.71
C PRO A 76 -10.06 -3.58 -2.29
N MET A 77 -8.75 -3.38 -2.13
CA MET A 77 -8.08 -3.48 -0.82
C MET A 77 -7.85 -2.07 -0.23
N PRO A 78 -8.80 -1.53 0.57
CA PRO A 78 -8.64 -0.23 1.21
C PRO A 78 -7.54 -0.29 2.27
N VAL A 79 -6.74 0.77 2.37
CA VAL A 79 -5.65 0.87 3.33
C VAL A 79 -5.99 1.93 4.37
N ARG A 80 -5.91 1.53 5.64
CA ARG A 80 -5.95 2.41 6.80
C ARG A 80 -4.54 2.58 7.35
N LEU A 81 -4.32 3.65 8.10
CA LEU A 81 -3.01 3.92 8.73
C LEU A 81 -3.09 3.76 10.24
N PHE A 82 -2.01 3.26 10.83
CA PHE A 82 -1.77 3.27 12.26
C PHE A 82 -0.67 4.27 12.56
N ALA A 83 -0.98 5.25 13.40
CA ALA A 83 -0.05 6.26 13.91
C ALA A 83 -0.46 6.63 15.34
N ASP A 84 0.49 7.00 16.18
CA ASP A 84 0.24 7.50 17.55
C ASP A 84 -0.70 6.63 18.40
N GLY A 85 -0.61 5.30 18.22
CA GLY A 85 -1.42 4.34 18.96
C GLY A 85 -2.86 4.16 18.46
N ARG A 86 -3.25 4.79 17.34
CA ARG A 86 -4.63 4.80 16.82
C ARG A 86 -4.70 4.42 15.34
N ILE A 87 -5.87 3.93 14.93
CA ILE A 87 -6.16 3.65 13.52
C ILE A 87 -6.89 4.85 12.93
N HIS A 88 -6.39 5.33 11.81
CA HIS A 88 -6.97 6.40 11.00
C HIS A 88 -7.68 5.80 9.79
N GLY A 89 -8.65 6.54 9.25
CA GLY A 89 -9.57 6.07 8.21
C GLY A 89 -8.88 5.56 6.94
N PRO A 90 -9.65 5.10 5.94
CA PRO A 90 -9.07 4.75 4.66
C PRO A 90 -8.35 5.97 4.08
N VAL A 91 -7.14 5.77 3.57
CA VAL A 91 -6.30 6.81 2.95
C VAL A 91 -6.03 6.56 1.47
N GLY A 92 -6.72 5.55 0.94
CA GLY A 92 -6.59 5.05 -0.41
C GLY A 92 -6.76 3.54 -0.44
N ARG A 93 -6.42 2.93 -1.56
CA ARG A 93 -6.43 1.49 -1.77
C ARG A 93 -5.17 1.02 -2.48
N VAL A 94 -4.83 -0.25 -2.31
CA VAL A 94 -3.75 -0.87 -3.08
C VAL A 94 -4.11 -0.81 -4.57
N PRO A 95 -3.19 -0.39 -5.47
CA PRO A 95 -3.48 -0.36 -6.89
C PRO A 95 -3.77 -1.77 -7.42
N ARG A 96 -4.70 -1.86 -8.38
CA ARG A 96 -5.08 -3.13 -8.99
C ARG A 96 -3.88 -3.89 -9.56
N GLY A 97 -3.84 -5.19 -9.30
CA GLY A 97 -2.78 -6.11 -9.69
C GLY A 97 -1.59 -6.18 -8.73
N LEU A 98 -1.61 -5.44 -7.61
CA LEU A 98 -0.57 -5.46 -6.58
C LEU A 98 -1.07 -5.98 -5.22
N GLU A 99 -2.35 -6.33 -5.12
CA GLU A 99 -2.99 -6.81 -3.90
C GLU A 99 -2.31 -8.09 -3.38
N SER A 100 -2.00 -9.04 -4.26
CA SER A 100 -1.35 -10.30 -3.88
C SER A 100 0.00 -10.08 -3.19
N VAL A 101 0.75 -9.07 -3.60
CA VAL A 101 2.06 -8.74 -3.01
C VAL A 101 1.89 -8.19 -1.60
N VAL A 102 0.87 -7.36 -1.38
CA VAL A 102 0.56 -6.81 -0.06
C VAL A 102 0.07 -7.93 0.86
N SER A 103 -0.87 -8.77 0.41
CA SER A 103 -1.35 -9.93 1.18
C SER A 103 -0.21 -10.86 1.58
N GLU A 104 0.66 -11.23 0.63
CA GLU A 104 1.79 -12.11 0.90
C GLU A 104 2.78 -11.47 1.88
N THR A 105 3.03 -10.17 1.76
CA THR A 105 3.89 -9.44 2.69
C THR A 105 3.34 -9.48 4.11
N LEU A 106 2.04 -9.21 4.30
CA LEU A 106 1.39 -9.29 5.61
C LEU A 106 1.43 -10.72 6.18
N SER A 107 1.18 -11.73 5.33
CA SER A 107 1.26 -13.15 5.70
C SER A 107 2.66 -13.53 6.20
N ARG A 108 3.71 -13.12 5.49
CA ARG A 108 5.10 -13.39 5.90
C ARG A 108 5.47 -12.72 7.21
N LEU A 109 5.06 -11.46 7.40
CA LEU A 109 5.30 -10.75 8.66
C LEU A 109 4.65 -11.51 9.83
N ASP A 110 3.41 -11.95 9.66
CA ASP A 110 2.68 -12.75 10.66
C ASP A 110 3.36 -14.09 10.94
N MET A 111 3.72 -14.85 9.90
CA MET A 111 4.45 -16.12 10.02
C MET A 111 5.83 -15.95 10.69
N ALA A 112 6.48 -14.80 10.50
CA ALA A 112 7.74 -14.46 11.15
C ALA A 112 7.57 -13.95 12.61
N GLY A 113 6.35 -13.94 13.15
CA GLY A 113 6.04 -13.42 14.48
C GLY A 113 6.18 -11.90 14.61
N LYS A 114 6.30 -11.17 13.49
CA LYS A 114 6.29 -9.71 13.45
C LYS A 114 4.85 -9.21 13.37
N LYS A 115 4.64 -7.95 13.72
CA LYS A 115 3.35 -7.31 13.49
C LYS A 115 3.09 -7.28 11.97
N PRO A 116 1.91 -7.72 11.49
CA PRO A 116 1.56 -7.68 10.06
C PRO A 116 1.22 -6.24 9.65
N ARG A 117 2.25 -5.40 9.60
CA ARG A 117 2.15 -3.98 9.30
C ARG A 117 3.34 -3.58 8.42
N ILE A 118 3.03 -2.89 7.34
CA ILE A 118 4.01 -2.38 6.39
C ILE A 118 4.30 -0.92 6.76
N PRO A 119 5.58 -0.49 6.85
CA PRO A 119 5.90 0.91 7.08
C PRO A 119 5.38 1.80 5.94
N VAL A 120 4.97 3.02 6.28
CA VAL A 120 4.34 3.96 5.35
C VAL A 120 5.05 5.30 5.38
N GLU A 121 5.21 5.89 4.21
CA GLU A 121 5.70 7.24 4.04
C GLU A 121 4.59 8.10 3.39
N ILE A 122 4.25 9.22 4.03
CA ILE A 122 3.33 10.22 3.46
C ILE A 122 4.18 11.25 2.71
N VAL A 123 4.00 11.31 1.40
CA VAL A 123 4.85 12.14 0.52
C VAL A 123 4.06 13.31 -0.05
N ARG A 124 4.67 14.51 0.02
CA ARG A 124 4.14 15.70 -0.63
C ARG A 124 4.49 15.68 -2.12
N THR A 125 3.48 15.86 -2.96
CA THR A 125 3.63 16.02 -4.41
C THR A 125 3.03 17.35 -4.86
N ARG A 126 3.21 17.71 -6.14
CA ARG A 126 2.58 18.94 -6.70
C ARG A 126 1.06 18.83 -6.76
N GLN A 127 0.53 17.61 -6.70
CA GLN A 127 -0.90 17.26 -6.80
C GLN A 127 -1.54 16.99 -5.43
N GLY A 128 -0.78 17.09 -4.34
CA GLY A 128 -1.25 16.79 -2.98
C GLY A 128 -0.41 15.72 -2.28
N LEU A 129 -0.92 15.26 -1.15
CA LEU A 129 -0.36 14.17 -0.35
C LEU A 129 -0.66 12.82 -0.97
N ARG A 130 0.33 11.94 -0.93
CA ARG A 130 0.26 10.56 -1.39
C ARG A 130 0.82 9.62 -0.32
N VAL A 131 0.45 8.37 -0.41
CA VAL A 131 0.86 7.33 0.54
C VAL A 131 1.72 6.31 -0.18
N ASP A 132 2.96 6.17 0.26
CA ASP A 132 3.93 5.22 -0.25
C ASP A 132 4.13 4.11 0.79
N LEU A 133 3.68 2.88 0.48
CA LEU A 133 3.95 1.68 1.26
C LEU A 133 5.41 1.27 1.04
N ARG A 134 6.21 1.26 2.09
CA ARG A 134 7.66 0.98 2.07
C ARG A 134 7.92 -0.52 2.08
N MET A 135 7.48 -1.19 1.02
CA MET A 135 7.52 -2.66 0.89
C MET A 135 8.94 -3.21 1.09
N GLY A 136 9.97 -2.55 0.58
CA GLY A 136 11.36 -2.97 0.72
C GLY A 136 11.90 -3.02 2.17
N GLU A 137 11.23 -2.37 3.12
CA GLU A 137 11.57 -2.38 4.55
C GLU A 137 11.01 -3.62 5.27
N THR A 138 10.17 -4.41 4.60
CA THR A 138 9.56 -5.65 5.13
C THR A 138 10.30 -6.93 4.74
N ARG A 139 11.45 -6.81 4.08
CA ARG A 139 12.28 -7.93 3.64
C ARG A 139 12.88 -8.75 4.80
#